data_AF-A0A6A6KS77-F1
#
_entry.id   AF-A0A6A6KS77-F1
#
_cell.length_a   1.000
_cell.length_b   1.000
_cell.length_c   1.000
_cell.angle_alpha   90.00
_cell.angle_beta   90.00
_cell.angle_gamma   90.00
#
_symmetry.space_group_name_H-M   'P 1'
#
loop_
_entity.id
_entity.type
_entity.pdbx_description
1 polymer ?
#
loop_
_entity_poly.entity_id
_entity_poly.type
_entity_poly.pdbx_seq_one_letter_code
_entity_poly.pdbx_strand_id
1 'polypeptide(L)'
;MDKAECEITLAESAVSFVREFELLVEIIIDGPIQFSRERIASAIPSQKTFRFQLEARDKAWCHYLRRFVTWKLKDAKLLEEDLVLDKQKLLKGKLQLLSGNAGLKHMERALTEMRSKFIGDKKSVSPFKSSTGQISSSCPPHSLEGSSLPISVGTSYLAKVVNGLAAMP
;
A
#
# COMPACT_ATOMS: atom_id res chain seq x y z
N MET A 1 -8.39 -10.61 -11.61
CA MET A 1 -7.07 -11.22 -11.46
C MET A 1 -7.00 -11.68 -10.02
N ASP A 2 -7.31 -12.94 -9.81
CA ASP A 2 -7.66 -13.50 -8.50
C ASP A 2 -6.40 -13.76 -7.67
N LYS A 3 -6.55 -13.96 -6.35
CA LYS A 3 -5.39 -14.22 -5.45
C LYS A 3 -4.51 -15.36 -5.97
N ALA A 4 -5.15 -16.44 -6.43
CA ALA A 4 -4.49 -17.60 -7.02
C ALA A 4 -3.67 -17.25 -8.28
N GLU A 5 -4.18 -16.37 -9.15
CA GLU A 5 -3.48 -15.97 -10.37
C GLU A 5 -2.23 -15.12 -10.07
N CYS A 6 -2.30 -14.26 -9.05
CA CYS A 6 -1.14 -13.51 -8.60
C CYS A 6 -0.05 -14.41 -8.01
N GLU A 7 -0.45 -15.47 -7.29
CA GLU A 7 0.47 -16.43 -6.70
C GLU A 7 1.13 -17.32 -7.76
N ILE A 8 0.37 -17.79 -8.75
CA ILE A 8 0.90 -18.55 -9.89
C ILE A 8 1.93 -17.72 -10.68
N THR A 9 1.57 -16.50 -11.08
CA THR A 9 2.48 -15.62 -11.84
C THR A 9 3.73 -15.24 -11.06
N LEU A 10 3.62 -15.11 -9.72
CA LEU A 10 4.78 -14.92 -8.85
C LEU A 10 5.67 -16.16 -8.83
N ALA A 11 5.09 -17.35 -8.66
CA ALA A 11 5.82 -18.62 -8.66
C ALA A 11 6.57 -18.85 -9.98
N GLU A 12 5.92 -18.61 -11.12
CA GLU A 12 6.55 -18.69 -12.44
C GLU A 12 7.75 -17.75 -12.56
N SER A 13 7.61 -16.50 -12.10
CA SER A 13 8.71 -15.55 -12.10
C SER A 13 9.86 -15.96 -11.17
N ALA A 14 9.56 -16.57 -10.03
CA ALA A 14 10.57 -17.08 -9.11
C ALA A 14 11.35 -18.24 -9.73
N VAL A 15 10.66 -19.17 -10.40
CA VAL A 15 11.29 -20.28 -11.13
C VAL A 15 12.24 -19.75 -12.22
N SER A 16 11.81 -18.74 -12.98
CA SER A 16 12.68 -18.11 -13.98
C SER A 16 13.90 -17.44 -13.33
N PHE A 17 13.73 -16.71 -12.22
CA PHE A 17 14.85 -16.11 -11.50
C PHE A 17 15.87 -17.16 -11.00
N VAL A 18 15.39 -18.25 -10.40
CA VAL A 18 16.26 -19.32 -9.89
C VAL A 18 17.08 -19.95 -11.03
N ARG A 19 16.44 -20.24 -12.17
CA ARG A 19 17.15 -20.78 -13.35
C ARG A 19 18.27 -19.86 -13.84
N GLU A 20 18.00 -18.56 -13.96
CA GLU A 20 19.01 -17.59 -14.42
C GLU A 20 20.13 -17.40 -13.38
N PHE A 21 19.81 -17.53 -12.09
CA PHE A 21 20.78 -17.49 -11.00
C PHE A 21 21.69 -18.72 -10.99
N GLU A 22 21.13 -19.92 -11.16
CA GLU A 22 21.87 -21.18 -11.27
C GLU A 22 22.86 -21.13 -12.44
N LEU A 23 22.40 -20.72 -13.63
CA LEU A 23 23.27 -20.54 -14.80
C LEU A 23 24.40 -19.53 -14.56
N LEU A 24 24.12 -18.46 -13.81
CA LEU A 24 25.17 -17.48 -13.47
C LEU A 24 26.22 -18.09 -12.54
N VAL A 25 25.79 -18.86 -11.53
CA VAL A 25 26.68 -19.56 -10.60
C VAL A 25 27.55 -20.59 -11.34
N GLU A 26 26.96 -21.34 -12.27
CA GLU A 26 27.65 -22.32 -13.10
C GLU A 26 28.77 -21.65 -13.92
N ILE A 27 28.51 -20.48 -14.53
CA ILE A 27 29.54 -19.71 -15.26
C ILE A 27 30.68 -19.23 -14.33
N ILE A 28 30.38 -18.87 -13.08
CA ILE A 28 31.39 -18.42 -12.11
C ILE A 28 32.31 -19.58 -11.71
N ILE A 29 31.76 -20.78 -11.55
CA ILE A 29 32.50 -21.96 -11.06
C ILE A 29 33.25 -22.65 -12.20
N ASP A 30 32.58 -22.95 -13.31
CA ASP A 30 33.11 -23.79 -14.39
C ASP A 30 33.67 -22.97 -15.57
N GLY A 31 33.55 -21.64 -15.51
CA GLY A 31 33.84 -20.75 -16.62
C GLY A 31 32.70 -20.75 -17.66
N PRO A 32 32.86 -20.04 -18.80
CA PRO A 32 31.77 -19.90 -19.75
C PRO A 32 31.39 -21.24 -20.40
N ILE A 33 30.20 -21.74 -20.09
CA ILE A 33 29.72 -23.06 -20.52
C ILE A 33 29.46 -23.06 -22.03
N GLN A 34 30.11 -24.00 -22.72
CA GLN A 34 29.78 -24.36 -24.09
C GLN A 34 28.79 -25.52 -24.03
N PHE A 35 27.50 -25.28 -24.28
CA PHE A 35 26.55 -26.37 -24.51
C PHE A 35 26.89 -27.05 -25.84
N SER A 36 27.78 -28.02 -25.80
CA SER A 36 28.01 -28.93 -26.93
C SER A 36 27.28 -30.24 -26.65
N ARG A 37 26.17 -30.48 -27.35
CA ARG A 37 25.81 -31.85 -27.71
C ARG A 37 25.08 -31.89 -29.04
N GLU A 38 25.87 -32.35 -30.01
CA GLU A 38 25.59 -32.85 -31.36
C GLU A 38 25.49 -31.87 -32.54
N ARG A 39 26.52 -32.05 -33.40
CA ARG A 39 26.80 -31.48 -34.71
C ARG A 39 25.55 -31.37 -35.59
N ILE A 40 25.37 -30.22 -36.23
CA ILE A 40 25.50 -30.01 -37.68
C ILE A 40 25.73 -28.51 -37.92
N ALA A 41 26.60 -28.22 -38.89
CA ALA A 41 27.13 -26.92 -39.28
C ALA A 41 26.15 -25.73 -39.18
N SER A 42 26.42 -24.80 -38.28
CA SER A 42 26.11 -23.38 -38.47
C SER A 42 27.00 -22.53 -37.56
N ALA A 43 27.36 -21.35 -38.04
CA ALA A 43 28.45 -20.51 -37.54
C ALA A 43 28.24 -20.01 -36.09
N ILE A 44 29.37 -19.94 -35.36
CA ILE A 44 29.58 -19.32 -34.04
C ILE A 44 28.96 -20.09 -32.85
N PRO A 45 29.78 -20.66 -31.94
CA PRO A 45 29.28 -21.15 -30.65
C PRO A 45 28.72 -19.96 -29.88
N SER A 46 27.43 -19.99 -29.54
CA SER A 46 26.81 -18.98 -28.67
C SER A 46 27.26 -19.19 -27.21
N GLN A 47 28.55 -18.95 -26.96
CA GLN A 47 29.13 -18.97 -25.62
C GLN A 47 28.36 -17.97 -24.74
N LYS A 48 27.69 -18.46 -23.69
CA LYS A 48 27.06 -17.56 -22.72
C LYS A 48 28.15 -16.93 -21.88
N THR A 49 28.42 -15.65 -22.10
CA THR A 49 29.35 -14.89 -21.27
C THR A 49 28.71 -14.53 -19.93
N PHE A 50 29.54 -14.39 -18.89
CA PHE A 50 29.10 -13.93 -17.57
C PHE A 50 28.26 -12.63 -17.64
N ARG A 51 28.69 -11.67 -18.48
CA ARG A 51 27.98 -10.40 -18.71
C ARG A 51 26.55 -10.61 -19.18
N PHE A 52 26.38 -11.40 -20.24
CA PHE A 52 25.07 -11.70 -20.81
C PHE A 52 24.16 -12.40 -19.79
N GLN A 53 24.70 -13.39 -19.07
CA GLN A 53 23.95 -14.13 -18.06
C GLN A 53 23.59 -13.27 -16.85
N LEU A 54 24.45 -12.32 -16.47
CA LEU A 54 24.18 -11.36 -15.40
C LEU A 54 23.01 -10.43 -15.76
N GLU A 55 22.94 -9.96 -17.01
CA GLU A 55 21.80 -9.17 -17.50
C GLU A 55 20.50 -9.98 -17.52
N ALA A 56 20.57 -11.25 -17.93
CA ALA A 56 19.41 -12.15 -17.92
C ALA A 56 18.88 -12.39 -16.50
N ARG A 57 19.77 -12.66 -15.54
CA ARG A 57 19.44 -12.76 -14.12
C ARG A 57 18.85 -11.46 -13.58
N ASP A 58 19.46 -10.32 -13.87
CA ASP A 58 18.96 -9.02 -13.40
C ASP A 58 17.54 -8.73 -13.91
N LYS A 59 17.25 -9.05 -15.19
CA LYS A 59 15.90 -8.96 -15.75
C LYS A 59 14.93 -9.90 -15.03
N ALA A 60 15.31 -11.15 -14.78
CA ALA A 60 14.47 -12.12 -14.08
C ALA A 60 14.20 -11.72 -12.62
N TRP A 61 15.21 -11.21 -11.93
CA TRP A 61 15.10 -10.65 -10.58
C TRP A 61 14.15 -9.44 -10.54
N CYS A 62 14.35 -8.47 -11.43
CA CYS A 62 13.47 -7.31 -11.54
C CYS A 62 12.03 -7.72 -11.87
N HIS A 63 11.84 -8.75 -12.70
CA HIS A 63 10.51 -9.28 -13.00
C HIS A 63 9.87 -9.90 -11.75
N TYR A 64 10.58 -10.79 -11.06
CA TYR A 64 10.14 -11.40 -9.81
C TYR A 64 9.77 -10.34 -8.75
N LEU A 65 10.64 -9.35 -8.51
CA LEU A 65 10.38 -8.31 -7.52
C LEU A 65 9.14 -7.48 -7.84
N ARG A 66 8.93 -7.10 -9.11
CA ARG A 66 7.71 -6.38 -9.52
C ARG A 66 6.46 -7.21 -9.25
N ARG A 67 6.51 -8.53 -9.49
CA ARG A 67 5.40 -9.44 -9.17
C ARG A 67 5.20 -9.59 -7.67
N PHE A 68 6.28 -9.75 -6.91
CA PHE A 68 6.23 -9.87 -5.46
C PHE A 68 5.58 -8.65 -4.81
N VAL A 69 6.03 -7.43 -5.18
CA VAL A 69 5.47 -6.18 -4.64
C VAL A 69 4.00 -6.04 -5.02
N THR A 70 3.64 -6.33 -6.27
CA THR A 70 2.24 -6.28 -6.72
C THR A 70 1.36 -7.25 -5.94
N TRP A 71 1.83 -8.48 -5.74
CA TRP A 71 1.13 -9.49 -4.96
C TRP A 71 0.97 -9.05 -3.50
N LYS A 72 2.05 -8.60 -2.85
CA LYS A 72 2.01 -8.14 -1.46
C LYS A 72 1.07 -6.96 -1.24
N LEU A 73 1.03 -6.01 -2.16
CA LEU A 73 0.11 -4.88 -2.09
C LEU A 73 -1.36 -5.36 -2.13
N LYS A 74 -1.66 -6.32 -3.02
CA LYS A 74 -3.00 -6.90 -3.13
C LYS A 74 -3.38 -7.70 -1.88
N ASP A 75 -2.47 -8.53 -1.39
CA ASP A 75 -2.69 -9.36 -0.20
C ASP A 75 -2.93 -8.50 1.05
N ALA A 76 -2.15 -7.42 1.23
CA ALA A 76 -2.36 -6.46 2.32
C ALA A 76 -3.72 -5.73 2.22
N LYS A 77 -4.12 -5.34 1.00
CA LYS A 77 -5.42 -4.69 0.77
C LYS A 77 -6.59 -5.62 1.07
N LEU A 78 -6.52 -6.88 0.61
CA LEU A 78 -7.55 -7.88 0.91
C LEU A 78 -7.66 -8.13 2.42
N LEU A 79 -6.51 -8.23 3.11
CA LEU A 79 -6.49 -8.38 4.56
C LEU A 79 -7.13 -7.18 5.28
N GLU A 80 -6.89 -5.95 4.82
CA GLU A 80 -7.54 -4.76 5.36
C GLU A 80 -9.07 -4.81 5.17
N GLU A 81 -9.52 -5.14 3.97
CA GLU A 81 -10.95 -5.26 3.64
C GLU A 81 -11.65 -6.30 4.52
N ASP A 82 -11.05 -7.48 4.70
CA ASP A 82 -11.58 -8.54 5.56
C ASP A 82 -11.66 -8.08 7.03
N LEU A 83 -10.61 -7.44 7.56
CA LEU A 83 -10.60 -6.92 8.92
C LEU A 83 -11.65 -5.83 9.14
N VAL A 84 -11.88 -4.95 8.15
CA VAL A 84 -12.93 -3.93 8.22
C VAL A 84 -14.31 -4.58 8.23
N LEU A 85 -14.53 -5.58 7.38
CA LEU A 85 -15.80 -6.29 7.28
C LEU A 85 -16.13 -7.04 8.58
N ASP A 86 -15.14 -7.72 9.16
CA ASP A 86 -15.31 -8.44 10.43
C ASP A 86 -15.62 -7.49 11.58
N LYS A 87 -14.89 -6.37 11.69
CA LYS A 87 -15.15 -5.35 12.71
C LYS A 87 -16.53 -4.72 12.53
N GLN A 88 -16.94 -4.44 11.29
CA GLN A 88 -18.26 -3.91 10.99
C GLN A 88 -19.36 -4.90 11.40
N LYS A 89 -19.19 -6.18 11.06
CA LYS A 89 -20.13 -7.26 11.41
C LYS A 89 -20.26 -7.41 12.93
N LEU A 90 -19.14 -7.40 13.64
CA LEU A 90 -19.10 -7.44 15.10
C LEU A 90 -19.83 -6.25 15.71
N LEU A 91 -19.53 -5.03 15.25
CA LEU A 91 -20.16 -3.81 15.75
C LEU A 91 -21.68 -3.83 15.50
N LYS A 92 -22.10 -4.28 14.32
CA LYS A 92 -23.51 -4.45 13.96
C LYS A 92 -24.23 -5.41 14.91
N GLY A 93 -23.61 -6.56 15.20
CA GLY A 93 -24.14 -7.53 16.16
C GLY A 93 -24.24 -6.96 17.59
N LYS A 94 -23.21 -6.27 18.07
CA LYS A 94 -23.23 -5.61 19.39
C LYS A 94 -24.32 -4.55 19.48
N LEU A 95 -24.50 -3.75 18.43
CA LEU A 95 -25.50 -2.69 18.41
C LEU A 95 -26.92 -3.26 18.37
N GLN A 96 -27.12 -4.34 17.61
CA GLN A 96 -28.38 -5.07 17.60
C GLN A 96 -28.71 -5.66 18.97
N LEU A 97 -27.72 -6.19 19.70
CA LEU A 97 -27.92 -6.71 21.05
C LEU A 97 -28.32 -5.61 22.05
N LEU A 98 -27.65 -4.45 22.00
CA LEU A 98 -27.84 -3.37 22.98
C LEU A 98 -29.05 -2.47 22.69
N SER A 99 -29.37 -2.23 21.42
CA SER A 99 -30.38 -1.24 21.00
C SER A 99 -31.52 -1.87 20.18
N GLY A 100 -31.43 -3.16 19.88
CA GLY A 100 -32.40 -3.86 19.06
C GLY A 100 -32.36 -3.46 17.59
N ASN A 101 -33.30 -4.02 16.82
CA ASN A 101 -33.39 -3.80 15.38
C ASN A 101 -33.74 -2.35 15.00
N ALA A 102 -34.49 -1.64 15.86
CA ALA A 102 -34.86 -0.24 15.64
C ALA A 102 -33.62 0.67 15.70
N GLY A 103 -32.77 0.50 16.72
CA GLY A 103 -31.51 1.24 16.85
C GLY A 103 -30.55 0.98 15.69
N LEU A 104 -30.47 -0.28 15.23
CA LEU A 104 -29.64 -0.64 14.08
C LEU A 104 -30.08 0.06 12.79
N LYS A 105 -31.38 0.02 12.47
CA LYS A 105 -31.93 0.71 11.30
C LYS A 105 -31.76 2.22 11.37
N HIS A 106 -31.89 2.80 12.57
CA HIS A 106 -31.69 4.23 12.78
C HIS A 106 -30.24 4.64 12.49
N MET A 107 -29.26 3.90 13.03
CA MET A 107 -27.84 4.17 12.77
C MET A 107 -27.49 4.01 11.28
N GLU A 108 -27.98 2.96 10.62
CA GLU A 108 -27.74 2.73 9.19
C GLU A 108 -28.31 3.86 8.32
N ARG A 109 -29.50 4.38 8.68
CA ARG A 109 -30.10 5.56 8.03
C ARG A 109 -29.26 6.82 8.26
N ALA A 110 -28.84 7.07 9.50
CA ALA A 110 -28.03 8.23 9.84
C ALA A 110 -26.66 8.20 9.12
N LEU A 111 -26.00 7.04 9.05
CA LEU A 111 -24.75 6.87 8.29
C LEU A 111 -24.96 7.08 6.79
N THR A 112 -26.07 6.60 6.24
CA THR A 112 -26.41 6.79 4.82
C THR A 112 -26.64 8.27 4.52
N GLU A 113 -27.39 8.97 5.39
CA GLU A 113 -27.63 10.41 5.27
C GLU A 113 -26.31 11.20 5.32
N MET A 114 -25.45 10.90 6.30
CA MET A 114 -24.13 11.55 6.44
C MET A 114 -23.25 11.34 5.20
N ARG A 115 -23.19 10.11 4.68
CA ARG A 115 -22.44 9.79 3.45
C ARG A 115 -22.99 10.52 2.23
N SER A 116 -24.33 10.62 2.12
CA SER A 116 -24.98 11.34 1.02
C SER A 116 -24.65 12.83 1.04
N LYS A 117 -24.65 13.46 2.22
CA LYS A 117 -24.28 14.88 2.37
C LYS A 117 -22.82 15.13 1.99
N PHE A 118 -21.90 14.27 2.42
CA PHE A 118 -20.46 14.40 2.12
C PHE A 118 -20.11 14.25 0.62
N ILE A 119 -20.88 13.46 -0.13
CA ILE A 119 -20.68 13.30 -1.58
C ILE A 119 -21.41 14.40 -2.36
N GLY A 120 -22.54 14.92 -1.85
CA GLY A 120 -23.30 16.02 -2.45
C GLY A 120 -22.50 17.33 -2.54
N ASP A 121 -21.75 17.67 -1.48
CA ASP A 121 -20.98 18.93 -1.42
C ASP A 121 -19.75 18.96 -2.34
N LYS A 122 -19.35 17.81 -2.92
CA LYS A 122 -18.24 17.73 -3.89
C LYS A 122 -18.63 18.02 -5.34
N LYS A 123 -19.92 18.24 -5.64
CA LYS A 123 -20.43 18.49 -7.01
C LYS A 123 -20.85 19.93 -7.31
N SER A 124 -20.68 20.89 -6.40
CA SER A 124 -20.92 22.31 -6.71
C SER A 124 -19.61 23.09 -6.86
N VAL A 125 -18.89 22.88 -7.96
CA VAL A 125 -18.09 23.97 -8.54
C VAL A 125 -19.06 24.84 -9.34
N SER A 126 -19.74 25.75 -8.65
CA SER A 126 -20.44 26.87 -9.27
C SER A 126 -19.70 28.15 -8.88
N PRO A 127 -19.42 29.08 -9.80
CA PRO A 127 -18.74 30.33 -9.46
C PRO A 127 -19.57 31.06 -8.41
N PHE A 128 -19.02 31.22 -7.21
CA PHE A 128 -19.58 32.08 -6.17
C PHE A 128 -19.76 33.47 -6.76
N LYS A 129 -20.99 33.81 -7.15
CA LYS A 129 -21.39 35.20 -7.32
C LYS A 129 -21.50 35.77 -5.90
N SER A 130 -20.59 36.69 -5.58
CA SER A 130 -20.70 37.52 -4.39
C SER A 130 -22.01 38.28 -4.45
N SER A 131 -22.95 37.91 -3.58
CA SER A 131 -24.15 38.70 -3.34
C SER A 131 -23.98 39.39 -2.00
N THR A 132 -23.65 40.67 -2.08
CA THR A 132 -23.74 41.66 -1.01
C THR A 132 -25.17 41.70 -0.49
N GLY A 133 -25.37 41.16 0.72
CA GLY A 133 -26.63 41.24 1.46
C GLY A 133 -26.38 41.88 2.82
N GLN A 134 -26.80 43.14 2.93
CA GLN A 134 -26.86 43.92 4.17
C GLN A 134 -27.68 43.16 5.22
N ILE A 135 -27.11 42.93 6.41
CA ILE A 135 -27.89 42.52 7.59
C ILE A 135 -27.53 43.45 8.73
N SER A 136 -28.53 44.21 9.16
CA SER A 136 -28.50 45.15 10.27
C SER A 136 -27.90 44.55 11.53
N SER A 137 -26.98 45.32 12.08
CA SER A 137 -26.46 45.21 13.44
C SER A 137 -27.56 45.52 14.47
N SER A 138 -27.81 44.58 15.38
CA SER A 138 -28.26 44.90 16.74
C SER A 138 -28.01 43.72 17.66
N CYS A 139 -26.99 43.82 18.52
CA CYS A 139 -26.97 43.29 19.88
C CYS A 139 -25.77 43.88 20.67
N PRO A 140 -25.94 44.22 21.97
CA PRO A 140 -25.01 45.06 22.74
C PRO A 140 -23.81 44.28 23.32
N PRO A 141 -22.72 44.98 23.74
CA PRO A 141 -21.51 44.33 24.21
C PRO A 141 -21.57 44.03 25.71
N HIS A 142 -21.14 42.83 26.13
CA HIS A 142 -20.63 42.66 27.49
C HIS A 142 -19.43 41.68 27.52
N SER A 143 -18.27 42.28 27.79
CA SER A 143 -17.07 41.84 28.53
C SER A 143 -16.50 40.42 28.37
N LEU A 144 -15.46 40.35 27.54
CA LEU A 144 -14.04 40.02 27.81
C LEU A 144 -13.67 39.35 29.17
N GLU A 145 -13.28 38.08 29.10
CA GLU A 145 -12.29 37.35 29.94
C GLU A 145 -12.24 35.91 29.36
N GLY A 146 -11.14 35.23 29.06
CA GLY A 146 -9.70 35.42 29.17
C GLY A 146 -9.05 34.09 28.72
N SER A 147 -7.72 34.07 28.66
CA SER A 147 -6.83 32.91 28.42
C SER A 147 -6.53 32.50 26.97
N SER A 148 -5.48 33.14 26.46
CA SER A 148 -4.55 32.60 25.47
C SER A 148 -3.75 31.45 26.08
N LEU A 149 -3.56 30.33 25.37
CA LEU A 149 -2.31 29.54 25.34
C LEU A 149 -2.33 28.56 24.14
N PRO A 150 -1.28 28.50 23.30
CA PRO A 150 -1.14 27.48 22.26
C PRO A 150 -0.55 26.18 22.83
N ILE A 151 -1.20 25.05 22.59
CA ILE A 151 -0.64 23.72 22.89
C ILE A 151 0.36 23.36 21.78
N SER A 152 1.63 23.48 22.13
CA SER A 152 2.76 22.85 21.44
C SER A 152 2.74 21.34 21.72
N VAL A 153 2.58 20.51 20.68
CA VAL A 153 2.82 19.07 20.79
C VAL A 153 4.14 18.76 20.10
N GLY A 154 5.13 18.45 20.93
CA GLY A 154 6.50 18.17 20.56
C GLY A 154 6.68 16.83 19.85
N THR A 155 7.56 16.87 18.86
CA THR A 155 8.26 15.78 18.21
C THR A 155 9.18 15.07 19.22
N SER A 156 8.78 13.91 19.75
CA SER A 156 9.60 13.15 20.73
C SER A 156 10.10 11.78 20.27
N TYR A 157 9.93 11.41 18.99
CA TYR A 157 10.30 10.06 18.53
C TYR A 157 11.70 9.93 17.90
N LEU A 158 12.49 10.99 17.79
CA LEU A 158 13.83 10.93 17.16
C LEU A 158 15.02 11.04 18.12
N ALA A 159 14.81 11.19 19.42
CA ALA A 159 15.90 11.39 20.38
C ALA A 159 16.41 10.10 21.08
N LYS A 160 15.98 8.91 20.67
CA LYS A 160 16.36 7.64 21.35
C LYS A 160 17.23 6.67 20.54
N VAL A 161 17.69 7.03 19.34
CA VAL A 161 18.51 6.12 18.50
C VAL A 161 20.01 6.46 18.51
N VAL A 162 20.45 7.58 19.09
CA VAL A 162 21.86 8.01 18.98
C VAL A 162 22.73 7.70 20.20
N ASN A 163 22.17 7.29 21.35
CA ASN A 163 22.95 7.10 22.59
C ASN A 163 23.27 5.63 22.93
N GLY A 164 23.35 4.75 21.94
CA GLY A 164 23.66 3.32 22.12
C GLY A 164 25.08 2.88 21.71
N LEU A 165 25.98 3.82 21.40
CA LEU A 165 27.39 3.53 21.10
C LEU A 165 28.29 4.20 22.15
N ALA A 166 28.49 3.52 23.28
CA ALA A 166 29.71 3.58 24.11
C ALA A 166 29.42 2.92 25.46
N ALA A 167 29.92 1.69 25.67
CA ALA A 167 30.50 1.16 26.92
C ALA A 167 30.44 -0.39 26.86
N MET A 168 31.56 -1.05 26.53
CA MET A 168 32.54 -1.65 27.47
C MET A 168 32.24 -3.15 27.73
N PRO A 169 33.19 -4.01 28.13
CA PRO A 169 34.66 -3.88 28.19
C PRO A 169 35.41 -4.83 27.23
#